data_AF-S4RBP1-F1
#
_entry.id   AF-S4RBP1-F1
#
_cell.length_a   1.000
_cell.length_b   1.000
_cell.length_c   1.000
_cell.angle_alpha   90.00
_cell.angle_beta   90.00
_cell.angle_gamma   90.00
#
_symmetry.space_group_name_H-M   'P 1'
#
loop_
_entity.id
_entity.type
_entity.pdbx_description
1 polymer ?
#
loop_
_entity_poly.entity_id
_entity_poly.type
_entity_poly.pdbx_seq_one_letter_code
_entity_poly.pdbx_strand_id
1 'polypeptide(L)'
;VQRKSARSREKKQRLQEERAALAAAQARVRAANQLQDPLASWPLFQKYDRNGMNVQIECRRVVDLDSATLDWAFSLTKENMQAL
;
A
#
# COMPACT_ATOMS: atom_id res chain seq x y z
N VAL A 1 -48.56 8.14 -5.36
CA VAL A 1 -47.49 9.17 -5.47
C VAL A 1 -46.34 8.96 -4.46
N GLN A 2 -46.58 8.51 -3.22
CA GLN A 2 -45.54 8.35 -2.18
C GLN A 2 -44.40 7.35 -2.49
N ARG A 3 -44.68 6.19 -3.12
CA ARG A 3 -43.67 5.15 -3.44
C ARG A 3 -42.50 5.63 -4.32
N LYS A 4 -42.75 6.56 -5.26
CA LYS A 4 -41.70 7.10 -6.14
C LYS A 4 -40.68 7.95 -5.36
N SER A 5 -41.11 8.63 -4.30
CA SER A 5 -40.22 9.45 -3.46
C SER A 5 -39.31 8.61 -2.54
N ALA A 6 -39.81 7.49 -2.02
CA ALA A 6 -39.02 6.57 -1.19
C ALA A 6 -37.89 5.92 -1.98
N ARG A 7 -38.18 5.41 -3.19
CA ARG A 7 -37.18 4.82 -4.10
C ARG A 7 -36.09 5.82 -4.50
N SER A 8 -36.45 7.09 -4.69
CA SER A 8 -35.48 8.14 -5.01
C SER A 8 -34.57 8.48 -3.81
N ARG A 9 -35.11 8.47 -2.59
CA ARG A 9 -34.34 8.70 -1.36
C ARG A 9 -33.36 7.55 -1.10
N GLU A 10 -33.83 6.31 -1.23
CA GLU A 10 -33.00 5.11 -1.10
C GLU A 10 -31.86 5.08 -2.13
N LYS A 11 -32.15 5.39 -3.41
CA LYS A 11 -31.12 5.51 -4.46
C LYS A 11 -30.09 6.58 -4.12
N LYS A 12 -30.52 7.72 -3.58
CA LYS A 12 -29.62 8.81 -3.15
C LYS A 12 -28.75 8.40 -1.96
N GLN A 13 -29.34 7.72 -0.97
CA GLN A 13 -28.62 7.22 0.20
C GLN A 13 -27.58 6.19 -0.20
N ARG A 14 -27.93 5.21 -1.03
CA ARG A 14 -26.98 4.21 -1.53
C ARG A 14 -25.80 4.86 -2.27
N LEU A 15 -26.07 5.84 -3.13
CA LEU A 15 -25.00 6.57 -3.82
C LEU A 15 -24.10 7.35 -2.84
N GLN A 16 -24.68 7.91 -1.78
CA GLN A 16 -23.92 8.60 -0.74
C GLN A 16 -23.03 7.63 0.05
N GLU A 17 -23.55 6.46 0.40
CA GLU A 17 -22.81 5.40 1.09
C GLU A 17 -21.67 4.86 0.21
N GLU A 18 -21.92 4.59 -1.08
CA GLU A 18 -20.89 4.17 -2.04
C GLU A 18 -19.79 5.23 -2.18
N ARG A 19 -20.15 6.51 -2.25
CA ARG A 19 -19.18 7.63 -2.28
C ARG A 19 -18.39 7.75 -0.98
N ALA A 20 -19.06 7.61 0.16
CA ALA A 20 -18.41 7.66 1.47
C ALA A 20 -17.43 6.49 1.65
N ALA A 21 -17.80 5.29 1.21
CA ALA A 21 -16.94 4.12 1.23
C ALA A 21 -15.69 4.32 0.37
N LEU A 22 -15.85 4.83 -0.86
CA LEU A 22 -14.73 5.16 -1.74
C LEU A 22 -13.83 6.23 -1.12
N ALA A 23 -14.41 7.31 -0.59
CA ALA A 23 -13.66 8.38 0.05
C ALA A 23 -12.86 7.88 1.27
N ALA A 24 -13.45 6.99 2.07
CA ALA A 24 -12.78 6.36 3.22
C ALA A 24 -11.65 5.42 2.79
N ALA A 25 -11.80 4.69 1.68
CA ALA A 25 -10.73 3.87 1.11
C ALA A 25 -9.58 4.75 0.60
N GLN A 26 -9.89 5.80 -0.15
CA GLN A 26 -8.90 6.77 -0.65
C GLN A 26 -8.16 7.49 0.49
N ALA A 27 -8.88 7.85 1.57
CA ALA A 27 -8.26 8.47 2.74
C ALA A 27 -7.24 7.55 3.40
N ARG A 28 -7.54 6.24 3.52
CA ARG A 28 -6.61 5.24 4.07
C ARG A 28 -5.35 5.09 3.21
N VAL A 29 -5.51 4.98 1.89
CA VAL A 29 -4.36 4.88 0.96
C VAL A 29 -3.51 6.14 1.03
N ARG A 30 -4.13 7.33 1.06
CA ARG A 30 -3.39 8.60 1.19
C ARG A 30 -2.61 8.68 2.49
N ALA A 31 -3.23 8.32 3.61
CA ALA A 31 -2.56 8.32 4.91
C ALA A 31 -1.36 7.34 4.92
N ALA A 32 -1.52 6.14 4.36
CA ALA A 32 -0.43 5.17 4.26
C ALA A 32 0.74 5.68 3.40
N ASN A 33 0.45 6.27 2.23
CA ASN A 33 1.48 6.79 1.33
C ASN A 33 2.17 8.07 1.85
N GLN A 34 1.61 8.73 2.87
CA GLN A 34 2.23 9.88 3.53
C GLN A 34 3.25 9.46 4.60
N LEU A 35 3.30 8.18 5.00
CA LEU A 35 4.30 7.69 5.93
C LEU A 35 5.68 7.72 5.26
N GLN A 36 6.64 8.35 5.93
CA GLN A 36 8.02 8.43 5.45
C GLN A 36 8.74 7.08 5.60
N ASP A 37 8.62 6.46 6.77
CA ASP A 37 9.10 5.11 7.04
C ASP A 37 7.95 4.28 7.61
N PRO A 38 7.29 3.45 6.77
CA PRO A 38 6.26 2.54 7.24
C PRO A 38 6.78 1.56 8.30
N LEU A 39 8.05 1.15 8.25
CA LEU A 39 8.61 0.13 9.15
C LEU A 39 9.01 0.70 10.52
N ALA A 40 9.01 2.03 10.70
CA ALA A 40 9.35 2.70 11.96
C ALA A 40 8.52 2.24 13.16
N SER A 41 7.26 1.86 12.93
CA SER A 41 6.36 1.37 14.00
C SER A 41 6.73 -0.04 14.50
N TRP A 42 7.65 -0.73 13.82
CA TRP A 42 7.98 -2.13 14.04
C TRP A 42 9.50 -2.36 14.12
N PRO A 43 10.20 -1.75 15.10
CA PRO A 43 11.66 -1.78 15.17
C PRO A 43 12.23 -3.21 15.30
N LEU A 44 11.49 -4.14 15.92
CA LEU A 44 11.90 -5.54 16.05
C LEU A 44 12.06 -6.24 14.68
N PHE A 45 11.36 -5.77 13.64
CA PHE A 45 11.39 -6.34 12.30
C PHE A 45 12.43 -5.68 11.39
N GLN A 46 13.19 -4.71 11.89
CA GLN A 46 14.28 -4.07 11.13
C GLN A 46 15.58 -4.88 11.14
N LYS A 47 15.67 -5.93 11.96
CA LYS A 47 16.83 -6.83 12.00
C LYS A 47 16.40 -8.28 11.87
N TYR A 48 17.11 -9.04 11.04
CA TYR A 48 16.99 -10.48 10.96
C TYR A 48 18.34 -11.14 11.24
N ASP A 49 18.36 -11.98 12.28
CA ASP A 49 19.58 -12.64 12.80
C ASP A 49 19.29 -14.12 13.07
N ARG A 50 19.23 -14.94 12.01
CA ARG A 50 18.91 -16.38 12.07
C ARG A 50 19.54 -17.12 10.89
N ASN A 51 19.77 -18.42 11.06
CA ASN A 51 20.27 -19.33 10.01
C ASN A 51 21.59 -18.87 9.36
N GLY A 52 22.47 -18.24 10.13
CA GLY A 52 23.73 -17.69 9.62
C GLY A 52 23.60 -16.37 8.86
N MET A 53 22.39 -15.80 8.75
CA MET A 53 22.17 -14.47 8.18
C MET A 53 22.06 -13.44 9.30
N ASN A 54 22.76 -12.31 9.12
CA ASN A 54 22.65 -11.13 9.97
C ASN A 54 22.47 -9.92 9.05
N VAL A 55 21.22 -9.50 8.85
CA VAL A 55 20.85 -8.46 7.89
C VAL A 55 19.97 -7.39 8.54
N GLN A 56 20.03 -6.19 7.99
CA GLN A 56 19.12 -5.09 8.30
C GLN A 56 18.03 -5.00 7.23
N ILE A 57 16.82 -4.66 7.64
CA ILE A 57 15.64 -4.54 6.80
C ILE A 57 15.16 -3.10 6.89
N GLU A 58 14.97 -2.47 5.73
CA GLU A 58 14.48 -1.10 5.62
C GLU A 58 13.32 -1.00 4.63
N CYS A 59 12.50 0.04 4.80
CA CYS A 59 11.43 0.38 3.88
C CYS A 59 11.65 1.81 3.37
N ARG A 60 11.90 1.96 2.07
CA ARG A 60 12.17 3.26 1.43
C ARG A 60 11.36 3.42 0.16
N ARG A 61 11.07 4.68 -0.20
CA ARG A 61 10.50 4.99 -1.50
C ARG A 61 11.57 4.87 -2.57
N VAL A 62 11.17 4.54 -3.79
CA VAL A 62 12.10 4.40 -4.92
C VAL A 62 12.91 5.67 -5.22
N VAL A 63 12.33 6.85 -4.97
CA VAL A 63 13.00 8.14 -5.16
C VAL A 63 14.14 8.38 -4.17
N ASP A 64 14.16 7.63 -3.07
CA ASP A 64 15.16 7.71 -2.01
C ASP A 64 16.17 6.54 -2.07
N LEU A 65 16.06 5.66 -3.09
CA LEU A 65 17.01 4.58 -3.36
C LEU A 65 18.10 5.05 -4.33
N ASP A 66 19.32 4.54 -4.15
CA ASP A 66 20.38 4.72 -5.14
C ASP A 66 20.10 3.87 -6.38
N SER A 67 20.64 4.31 -7.53
CA SER A 67 20.41 3.64 -8.81
C SER A 67 20.95 2.22 -8.84
N ALA A 68 22.09 1.96 -8.18
CA ALA A 68 22.70 0.63 -8.18
C ALA A 68 21.82 -0.40 -7.48
N THR A 69 21.20 -0.02 -6.36
CA THR A 69 20.23 -0.88 -5.65
C THR A 69 18.99 -1.15 -6.51
N LEU A 70 18.46 -0.14 -7.21
CA LEU A 70 17.30 -0.32 -8.09
C LEU A 70 17.61 -1.25 -9.27
N ASP A 71 18.75 -1.04 -9.93
CA ASP A 71 19.19 -1.85 -11.07
C ASP A 71 19.46 -3.30 -10.65
N TRP A 72 20.06 -3.51 -9.47
CA TRP A 72 20.25 -4.83 -8.88
C TRP A 72 18.92 -5.53 -8.61
N ALA A 73 17.96 -4.85 -7.97
CA ALA A 73 16.66 -5.44 -7.65
C ALA A 73 15.87 -5.83 -8.92
N PHE A 74 15.94 -4.99 -9.96
CA PHE A 74 15.31 -5.30 -11.25
C PHE A 74 15.99 -6.49 -11.94
N SER A 75 17.32 -6.52 -11.98
CA SER A 75 18.10 -7.61 -12.58
C SER A 75 17.84 -8.94 -11.88
N LEU A 76 17.87 -8.96 -10.54
CA LEU A 76 17.53 -10.14 -9.73
C LEU A 76 16.13 -10.66 -10.03
N THR A 77 15.15 -9.75 -10.15
CA THR A 77 13.77 -10.13 -10.49
C THR A 77 13.69 -10.71 -11.90
N LYS A 78 14.35 -10.08 -12.88
CA LYS A 78 14.38 -10.56 -14.26
C LYS A 78 15.00 -11.96 -14.33
N GLU A 79 16.17 -12.16 -13.73
CA GLU A 79 16.87 -13.46 -13.75
C GLU A 79 16.02 -14.59 -13.16
N ASN A 80 15.34 -14.32 -12.04
CA ASN A 80 14.51 -15.32 -11.37
C ASN A 80 13.17 -15.58 -12.07
N MET A 81 12.59 -14.57 -12.73
CA MET A 81 11.24 -14.65 -13.30
C MET A 81 11.22 -14.92 -14.81
N GLN A 82 12.30 -14.68 -15.54
CA GLN A 82 12.32 -14.77 -17.00
C GLN A 82 12.06 -16.19 -17.54
N ALA A 83 12.33 -17.23 -16.73
CA ALA A 83 12.14 -18.63 -17.09
C ALA A 83 10.83 -19.24 -16.56
N LEU A 84 10.04 -18.47 -15.79
CA LEU A 84 8.74 -18.88 -15.24
C LEU A 84 7.60 -18.48 -16.18
#